data_AF-A0A6G6YPB6-F1
#
_entry.id   AF-A0A6G6YPB6-F1
#
_cell.length_a   1.000
_cell.length_b   1.000
_cell.length_c   1.000
_cell.angle_alpha   90.00
_cell.angle_beta   90.00
_cell.angle_gamma   90.00
#
_symmetry.space_group_name_H-M   'P 1'
#
loop_
_entity.id
_entity.type
_entity.pdbx_description
1 polymer ?
#
loop_
_entity_poly.entity_id
_entity_poly.type
_entity_poly.pdbx_seq_one_letter_code
_entity_poly.pdbx_strand_id
1 'polypeptide(L)'
;MANVTNGANDVALADEVNDVDLGFLPANLTAQCRNLIESYHDVHGYACLPDMLWRARLGPFIERHREFRQWLRKASTTRSAKKSNQGFVEIATAILALEILASSFAGWSALYPDAGARALAILKRQSGCSLTPLMDFYLYPPKYISSAAISKLTPPRASQTGEAGLYQASKPELAGERLALSYVNAILQKSDDASPLLHQR
;
A
#
# COMPACT_ATOMS: atom_id res chain seq x y z
N MET A 1 -49.53 28.16 -0.42
CA MET A 1 -48.60 28.29 -1.57
C MET A 1 -47.26 27.77 -1.10
N ALA A 2 -46.75 26.69 -1.70
CA ALA A 2 -45.65 25.90 -1.19
C ALA A 2 -44.27 26.49 -1.59
N ASN A 3 -43.35 26.37 -0.63
CA ASN A 3 -41.98 26.84 -0.59
C ASN A 3 -41.07 26.13 -1.62
N VAL A 4 -40.43 26.88 -2.52
CA VAL A 4 -39.45 26.34 -3.50
C VAL A 4 -38.24 27.26 -3.57
N THR A 5 -37.29 27.08 -2.66
CA THR A 5 -35.91 27.56 -2.83
C THR A 5 -34.97 26.66 -2.02
N ASN A 6 -34.55 25.52 -2.56
CA ASN A 6 -33.43 24.73 -1.99
C ASN A 6 -32.58 23.96 -3.03
N GLY A 7 -32.78 24.16 -4.34
CA GLY A 7 -32.08 23.39 -5.38
C GLY A 7 -30.67 23.86 -5.72
N ALA A 8 -30.30 25.11 -5.43
CA ALA A 8 -29.03 25.69 -5.91
C ALA A 8 -27.83 25.39 -4.99
N ASN A 9 -28.04 25.31 -3.68
CA ASN A 9 -26.96 25.06 -2.72
C ASN A 9 -26.50 23.59 -2.70
N ASP A 10 -27.39 22.66 -3.05
CA ASP A 10 -27.10 21.22 -3.05
C ASP A 10 -26.18 20.82 -4.23
N VAL A 11 -26.33 21.51 -5.36
CA VAL A 11 -25.50 21.29 -6.57
C VAL A 11 -24.08 21.83 -6.38
N ALA A 12 -23.93 23.00 -5.75
CA ALA A 12 -22.61 23.58 -5.47
C ALA A 12 -21.84 22.79 -4.39
N LEU A 13 -22.54 22.33 -3.33
CA LEU A 13 -21.97 21.41 -2.35
C LEU A 13 -21.61 20.06 -2.96
N ALA A 14 -22.40 19.55 -3.92
CA ALA A 14 -22.07 18.32 -4.64
C ALA A 14 -20.86 18.48 -5.58
N ASP A 15 -20.65 19.66 -6.18
CA ASP A 15 -19.56 19.90 -7.14
C ASP A 15 -18.19 19.99 -6.46
N GLU A 16 -18.07 20.70 -5.32
CA GLU A 16 -16.84 20.69 -4.50
C GLU A 16 -16.53 19.29 -3.90
N VAL A 17 -17.56 18.46 -3.79
CA VAL A 17 -17.52 17.13 -3.19
C VAL A 17 -16.99 16.04 -4.12
N ASN A 18 -17.02 16.29 -5.44
CA ASN A 18 -16.62 15.34 -6.47
C ASN A 18 -15.20 15.60 -7.03
N ASP A 19 -14.58 16.73 -6.66
CA ASP A 19 -13.21 17.09 -7.05
C ASP A 19 -12.22 16.52 -6.03
N VAL A 20 -11.90 15.24 -6.18
CA VAL A 20 -10.84 14.60 -5.37
C VAL A 20 -9.51 14.82 -6.08
N ASP A 21 -8.72 15.75 -5.54
CA ASP A 21 -7.30 15.85 -5.88
C ASP A 21 -6.56 14.63 -5.32
N LEU A 22 -5.85 13.91 -6.19
CA LEU A 22 -5.06 12.72 -5.84
C LEU A 22 -3.60 13.09 -5.50
N GLY A 23 -3.23 14.37 -5.52
CA GLY A 23 -1.90 14.87 -5.18
C GLY A 23 -1.45 14.58 -3.74
N PHE A 24 -2.36 14.21 -2.84
CA PHE A 24 -2.02 13.80 -1.47
C PHE A 24 -1.45 12.37 -1.38
N LEU A 25 -1.54 11.57 -2.44
CA LEU A 25 -1.03 10.20 -2.44
C LEU A 25 0.50 10.19 -2.36
N PRO A 26 1.12 9.44 -1.43
CA PRO A 26 2.57 9.36 -1.33
C PRO A 26 3.19 8.80 -2.60
N ALA A 27 4.11 9.55 -3.22
CA ALA A 27 4.73 9.18 -4.50
C ALA A 27 5.40 7.79 -4.48
N ASN A 28 6.03 7.41 -3.37
CA ASN A 28 6.64 6.09 -3.20
C ASN A 28 5.59 4.96 -3.22
N LEU A 29 4.44 5.17 -2.58
CA LEU A 29 3.35 4.19 -2.59
C LEU A 29 2.80 4.05 -4.01
N THR A 30 2.50 5.17 -4.67
CA THR A 30 1.99 5.18 -6.04
C THR A 30 2.96 4.46 -7.00
N ALA A 31 4.27 4.67 -6.86
CA ALA A 31 5.27 3.96 -7.65
C ALA A 31 5.29 2.45 -7.37
N GLN A 32 5.22 2.03 -6.10
CA GLN A 32 5.17 0.61 -5.73
C GLN A 32 3.89 -0.08 -6.22
N CYS A 33 2.73 0.57 -6.08
CA CYS A 33 1.46 0.08 -6.62
C CYS A 33 1.51 -0.07 -8.14
N ARG A 34 2.06 0.94 -8.84
CA ARG A 34 2.22 0.91 -10.29
C ARG A 34 3.08 -0.26 -10.73
N ASN A 35 4.26 -0.43 -10.12
CA ASN A 35 5.16 -1.55 -10.43
C ASN A 35 4.48 -2.91 -10.19
N LEU A 36 3.70 -3.03 -9.12
CA LEU A 36 2.95 -4.25 -8.84
C LEU A 36 1.94 -4.56 -9.95
N ILE A 37 1.12 -3.57 -10.34
CA ILE A 37 0.10 -3.70 -11.39
C ILE A 37 0.76 -4.03 -12.73
N GLU A 38 1.78 -3.28 -13.13
CA GLU A 38 2.50 -3.52 -14.38
C GLU A 38 3.11 -4.93 -14.39
N SER A 39 3.80 -5.33 -13.31
CA SER A 39 4.38 -6.68 -13.22
C SER A 39 3.36 -7.82 -13.29
N TYR A 40 2.15 -7.60 -12.76
CA TYR A 40 1.05 -8.56 -12.88
C TYR A 40 0.56 -8.65 -14.32
N HIS A 41 0.32 -7.51 -14.97
CA HIS A 41 -0.22 -7.47 -16.33
C HIS A 41 0.80 -7.79 -17.42
N ASP A 42 2.09 -7.71 -17.12
CA ASP A 42 3.13 -8.24 -18.01
C ASP A 42 3.04 -9.78 -18.14
N VAL A 43 2.54 -10.46 -17.10
CA VAL A 43 2.32 -11.93 -17.11
C VAL A 43 0.91 -12.28 -17.61
N HIS A 44 -0.11 -11.54 -17.17
CA HIS A 44 -1.53 -11.87 -17.42
C HIS A 44 -2.14 -11.16 -18.62
N GLY A 45 -1.42 -10.21 -19.23
CA GLY A 45 -1.92 -9.32 -20.27
C GLY A 45 -2.73 -8.15 -19.71
N TYR A 46 -2.72 -7.03 -20.43
CA TYR A 46 -3.44 -5.81 -20.04
C TYR A 46 -4.91 -5.80 -20.46
N ALA A 47 -5.33 -6.70 -21.35
CA ALA A 47 -6.70 -6.73 -21.86
C ALA A 47 -7.75 -6.98 -20.76
N CYS A 48 -7.37 -7.67 -19.67
CA CYS A 48 -8.25 -7.98 -18.56
C CYS A 48 -8.34 -6.87 -17.50
N LEU A 49 -7.52 -5.81 -17.58
CA LEU A 49 -7.49 -4.75 -16.58
C LEU A 49 -8.81 -3.96 -16.52
N PRO A 50 -9.40 -3.50 -17.64
CA PRO A 50 -10.72 -2.89 -17.62
C PRO A 50 -11.77 -3.84 -17.03
N ASP A 51 -11.79 -5.11 -17.46
CA ASP A 51 -12.75 -6.09 -16.94
C ASP A 51 -12.60 -6.30 -15.42
N MET A 52 -11.37 -6.33 -14.91
CA MET A 52 -11.08 -6.43 -13.48
C MET A 52 -11.65 -5.24 -12.70
N LEU A 53 -11.47 -4.00 -13.19
CA LEU A 53 -12.01 -2.80 -12.56
C LEU A 53 -13.56 -2.83 -12.49
N TRP A 54 -14.22 -3.33 -13.54
CA TRP A 54 -15.68 -3.43 -13.57
C TRP A 54 -16.20 -4.59 -12.72
N ARG A 55 -15.49 -5.71 -12.69
CA ARG A 55 -15.78 -6.83 -11.77
C ARG A 55 -15.62 -6.43 -10.31
N ALA A 56 -14.66 -5.57 -10.00
CA ALA A 56 -14.49 -4.94 -8.69
C ALA A 56 -15.59 -3.92 -8.34
N ARG A 57 -16.52 -3.66 -9.27
CA ARG A 57 -17.63 -2.70 -9.17
C ARG A 57 -17.16 -1.25 -9.01
N LEU A 58 -15.98 -0.92 -9.54
CA LEU A 58 -15.38 0.42 -9.45
C LEU A 58 -15.93 1.40 -10.49
N GLY A 59 -16.76 0.98 -11.44
CA GLY A 59 -17.34 1.87 -12.46
C GLY A 59 -17.98 3.14 -11.86
N PRO A 60 -18.95 3.02 -10.93
CA PRO A 60 -19.54 4.19 -10.26
C PRO A 60 -18.54 5.02 -9.45
N PHE A 61 -17.47 4.41 -8.92
CA PHE A 61 -16.37 5.13 -8.25
C PHE A 61 -15.62 6.01 -9.24
N ILE A 62 -15.15 5.41 -10.33
CA ILE A 62 -14.35 6.07 -11.37
C ILE A 62 -15.14 7.21 -12.00
N GLU A 63 -16.42 6.99 -12.26
CA GLU A 63 -17.28 7.99 -12.89
C GLU A 63 -17.62 9.15 -11.95
N ARG A 64 -17.70 8.95 -10.64
CA ARG A 64 -18.04 10.03 -9.69
C ARG A 64 -16.94 11.07 -9.58
N HIS A 65 -15.68 10.64 -9.57
CA HIS A 65 -14.54 11.49 -9.29
C HIS A 65 -13.90 12.05 -10.58
N ARG A 66 -13.68 13.37 -10.62
CA ARG A 66 -13.27 14.09 -11.84
C ARG A 66 -11.97 13.56 -12.45
N GLU A 67 -10.91 13.38 -11.65
CA GLU A 67 -9.60 12.90 -12.11
C GLU A 67 -9.72 11.53 -12.78
N PHE A 68 -10.36 10.58 -12.09
CA PHE A 68 -10.59 9.23 -12.60
C PHE A 68 -11.43 9.24 -13.89
N ARG A 69 -12.49 10.07 -13.95
CA ARG A 69 -13.32 10.24 -15.15
C ARG A 69 -12.50 10.79 -16.33
N GLN A 70 -11.58 11.72 -16.06
CA GLN A 70 -10.71 12.29 -17.09
C GLN A 70 -9.73 11.24 -17.64
N TRP A 71 -9.10 10.45 -16.76
CA TRP A 71 -8.23 9.35 -17.16
C TRP A 71 -8.99 8.27 -17.93
N LEU A 72 -10.18 7.91 -17.47
CA LEU A 72 -11.04 6.94 -18.15
C LEU A 72 -11.38 7.42 -19.56
N ARG A 73 -11.83 8.67 -19.71
CA ARG A 73 -12.15 9.25 -21.01
C ARG A 73 -10.94 9.21 -21.96
N LYS A 74 -9.74 9.55 -21.47
CA LYS A 74 -8.50 9.49 -22.25
C LYS A 74 -8.17 8.05 -22.66
N ALA A 75 -8.28 7.10 -21.73
CA ALA A 75 -7.99 5.69 -21.93
C ALA A 75 -8.97 5.02 -22.92
N SER A 76 -10.25 5.39 -22.88
CA SER A 76 -11.28 4.79 -23.73
C SER A 76 -11.36 5.39 -25.14
N THR A 77 -10.86 6.60 -25.36
CA THR A 77 -10.98 7.30 -26.66
C THR A 77 -9.69 7.28 -27.48
N THR A 78 -8.55 6.95 -26.88
CA THR A 78 -7.29 6.85 -27.60
C THR A 78 -7.28 5.68 -28.59
N ARG A 79 -6.65 5.88 -29.75
CA ARG A 79 -6.45 4.83 -30.76
C ARG A 79 -5.24 3.93 -30.48
N SER A 80 -4.47 4.24 -29.43
CA SER A 80 -3.28 3.48 -29.06
C SER A 80 -3.58 2.58 -27.87
N ALA A 81 -3.49 1.26 -28.08
CA ALA A 81 -3.63 0.27 -27.00
C ALA A 81 -2.65 0.54 -25.85
N LYS A 82 -1.40 0.93 -26.16
CA LYS A 82 -0.40 1.30 -25.15
C LYS A 82 -0.87 2.46 -24.27
N LYS A 83 -1.41 3.53 -24.87
CA LYS A 83 -1.94 4.68 -24.11
C LYS A 83 -3.23 4.34 -23.35
N SER A 84 -4.06 3.46 -23.91
CA SER A 84 -5.27 2.98 -23.24
C SER A 84 -4.92 2.22 -21.98
N ASN A 85 -4.02 1.22 -22.11
CA ASN A 85 -3.50 0.44 -20.99
C ASN A 85 -2.86 1.33 -19.93
N GLN A 86 -2.04 2.30 -20.34
CA GLN A 86 -1.43 3.26 -19.42
C GLN A 86 -2.47 4.02 -18.59
N GLY A 87 -3.55 4.50 -19.22
CA GLY A 87 -4.61 5.20 -18.51
C GLY A 87 -5.37 4.29 -17.53
N PHE A 88 -5.61 3.03 -17.89
CA PHE A 88 -6.20 2.07 -16.96
C PHE A 88 -5.25 1.70 -15.80
N VAL A 89 -3.95 1.62 -16.05
CA VAL A 89 -2.93 1.40 -15.01
C VAL A 89 -2.91 2.58 -14.04
N GLU A 90 -3.00 3.82 -14.53
CA GLU A 90 -3.06 5.02 -13.67
C GLU A 90 -4.29 5.00 -12.76
N ILE A 91 -5.46 4.66 -13.30
CA ILE A 91 -6.70 4.49 -12.53
C ILE A 91 -6.52 3.41 -11.45
N ALA A 92 -6.07 2.21 -11.84
CA ALA A 92 -5.91 1.10 -10.92
C ALA A 92 -4.85 1.39 -9.84
N THR A 93 -3.77 2.07 -10.20
CA THR A 93 -2.70 2.46 -9.28
C THR A 93 -3.22 3.39 -8.19
N ALA A 94 -3.95 4.44 -8.57
CA ALA A 94 -4.49 5.39 -7.61
C ALA A 94 -5.54 4.75 -6.71
N ILE A 95 -6.42 3.90 -7.24
CA ILE A 95 -7.41 3.16 -6.43
C ILE A 95 -6.71 2.21 -5.45
N LEU A 96 -5.73 1.43 -5.91
CA LEU A 96 -4.98 0.51 -5.05
C LEU A 96 -4.21 1.25 -3.94
N ALA A 97 -3.62 2.41 -4.25
CA ALA A 97 -2.95 3.25 -3.25
C ALA A 97 -3.93 3.79 -2.20
N LEU A 98 -5.15 4.19 -2.60
CA LEU A 98 -6.21 4.59 -1.68
C LEU A 98 -6.61 3.43 -0.75
N GLU A 99 -6.76 2.23 -1.28
CA GLU A 99 -7.10 1.04 -0.49
C GLU A 99 -6.00 0.67 0.52
N ILE A 100 -4.72 0.71 0.10
CA ILE A 100 -3.56 0.45 0.98
C ILE A 100 -3.51 1.47 2.12
N LEU A 101 -3.74 2.75 1.83
CA LEU A 101 -3.84 3.78 2.86
C LEU A 101 -5.04 3.52 3.78
N ALA A 102 -6.25 3.36 3.23
CA ALA A 102 -7.44 3.20 4.07
C ALA A 102 -7.41 1.93 4.95
N SER A 103 -6.77 0.85 4.49
CA SER A 103 -6.58 -0.39 5.26
C SER A 103 -5.35 -0.36 6.19
N SER A 104 -4.53 0.69 6.12
CA SER A 104 -3.23 0.78 6.81
C SER A 104 -2.29 -0.40 6.50
N PHE A 105 -2.37 -0.95 5.30
CA PHE A 105 -1.54 -2.08 4.88
C PHE A 105 -0.05 -1.72 5.00
N ALA A 106 0.77 -2.65 5.50
CA ALA A 106 2.21 -2.46 5.76
C ALA A 106 2.58 -1.18 6.54
N GLY A 107 1.65 -0.62 7.32
CA GLY A 107 1.87 0.58 8.13
C GLY A 107 1.87 1.91 7.36
N TRP A 108 1.40 1.94 6.10
CA TRP A 108 1.40 3.17 5.29
C TRP A 108 0.65 4.33 5.94
N SER A 109 -0.49 4.07 6.58
CA SER A 109 -1.27 5.12 7.25
C SER A 109 -0.69 5.57 8.58
N ALA A 110 0.17 4.77 9.21
CA ALA A 110 0.94 5.25 10.36
C ALA A 110 2.01 6.26 9.94
N LEU A 111 2.59 6.08 8.74
CA LEU A 111 3.57 7.01 8.19
C LEU A 111 2.95 8.26 7.56
N TYR A 112 1.74 8.14 7.01
CA TYR A 112 1.01 9.24 6.37
C TYR A 112 -0.43 9.32 6.92
N PRO A 113 -0.61 9.74 8.19
CA PRO A 113 -1.92 9.71 8.85
C PRO A 113 -2.98 10.56 8.14
N ASP A 114 -2.61 11.75 7.68
CA ASP A 114 -3.53 12.63 6.96
C ASP A 114 -3.96 12.03 5.61
N ALA A 115 -3.04 11.38 4.90
CA ALA A 115 -3.35 10.69 3.65
C ALA A 115 -4.25 9.47 3.90
N GLY A 116 -4.00 8.72 4.97
CA GLY A 116 -4.84 7.62 5.43
C GLY A 116 -6.28 8.05 5.73
N ALA A 117 -6.43 9.12 6.51
CA ALA A 117 -7.74 9.68 6.84
C ALA A 117 -8.51 10.16 5.60
N ARG A 118 -7.83 10.85 4.67
CA ARG A 118 -8.42 11.29 3.39
C ARG A 118 -8.83 10.12 2.52
N ALA A 119 -7.96 9.12 2.35
CA ALA A 119 -8.25 7.93 1.56
C ALA A 119 -9.47 7.18 2.11
N LEU A 120 -9.53 7.02 3.43
CA LEU A 120 -10.67 6.42 4.12
C LEU A 120 -11.96 7.23 3.93
N ALA A 121 -11.89 8.57 3.99
CA ALA A 121 -13.05 9.43 3.75
C ALA A 121 -13.57 9.30 2.30
N ILE A 122 -12.67 9.27 1.31
CA ILE A 122 -13.01 9.08 -0.11
C ILE A 122 -13.71 7.73 -0.31
N LEU A 123 -13.15 6.64 0.25
CA LEU A 123 -13.72 5.30 0.10
C LEU A 123 -15.01 5.10 0.90
N LYS A 124 -15.15 5.65 2.12
CA LYS A 124 -16.38 5.53 2.92
C LYS A 124 -17.58 6.24 2.30
N ARG A 125 -17.34 7.27 1.49
CA ARG A 125 -18.38 7.98 0.71
C ARG A 125 -19.07 7.09 -0.34
N GLN A 126 -18.64 5.83 -0.46
CA GLN A 126 -19.16 4.84 -1.39
C GLN A 126 -20.09 3.80 -0.75
N SER A 127 -20.47 3.98 0.52
CA SER A 127 -21.15 3.02 1.40
C SER A 127 -22.46 2.37 0.91
N GLY A 128 -22.94 2.69 -0.29
CA GLY A 128 -24.06 2.00 -0.95
C GLY A 128 -23.68 0.82 -1.86
N CYS A 129 -22.40 0.60 -2.16
CA CYS A 129 -21.95 -0.46 -3.06
C CYS A 129 -20.91 -1.35 -2.37
N SER A 130 -21.16 -2.66 -2.26
CA SER A 130 -20.12 -3.63 -1.87
C SER A 130 -19.11 -3.72 -3.02
N LEU A 131 -18.00 -2.99 -2.88
CA LEU A 131 -16.84 -3.05 -3.77
C LEU A 131 -15.99 -4.26 -3.39
N THR A 132 -15.42 -4.92 -4.39
CA THR A 132 -14.31 -5.86 -4.15
C THR A 132 -13.02 -5.05 -4.23
N PRO A 133 -12.21 -4.96 -3.17
CA PRO A 133 -11.00 -4.15 -3.20
C PRO A 133 -10.01 -4.70 -4.23
N LEU A 134 -9.31 -3.82 -4.95
CA LEU A 134 -8.20 -4.19 -5.84
C LEU A 134 -7.09 -4.96 -5.11
N MET A 135 -6.93 -4.70 -3.81
CA MET A 135 -6.06 -5.50 -2.94
C MET A 135 -6.35 -7.01 -3.04
N ASP A 136 -7.61 -7.44 -3.21
CA ASP A 136 -7.96 -8.86 -3.35
C ASP A 136 -7.50 -9.47 -4.68
N PHE A 137 -7.28 -8.65 -5.71
CA PHE A 137 -6.80 -9.13 -7.01
C PHE A 137 -5.27 -9.14 -7.06
N TYR A 138 -4.62 -8.12 -6.49
CA TYR A 138 -3.17 -7.93 -6.63
C TYR A 138 -2.33 -8.48 -5.47
N LEU A 139 -2.91 -8.68 -4.28
CA LEU A 139 -2.19 -9.17 -3.09
C LEU A 139 -2.47 -10.65 -2.79
N TYR A 140 -3.32 -11.31 -3.59
CA TYR A 140 -3.78 -12.70 -3.39
C TYR A 140 -2.61 -13.72 -3.45
N PRO A 141 -2.59 -14.77 -2.59
CA PRO A 141 -3.72 -15.29 -1.82
C PRO A 141 -3.98 -14.71 -0.41
N PRO A 142 -5.21 -14.30 -0.06
CA PRO A 142 -5.69 -13.70 1.19
C PRO A 142 -5.69 -14.69 2.34
N LYS A 143 -5.37 -15.97 2.09
CA LYS A 143 -5.09 -16.92 3.17
C LYS A 143 -3.69 -16.68 3.77
N TYR A 144 -2.77 -16.09 3.01
CA TYR A 144 -1.44 -15.68 3.45
C TYR A 144 -1.02 -14.47 2.62
N ILE A 145 -1.20 -13.24 3.12
CA ILE A 145 -0.61 -12.06 2.47
C ILE A 145 0.87 -12.39 2.26
N SER A 146 1.28 -12.54 0.99
CA SER A 146 2.60 -13.09 0.71
C SER A 146 3.67 -12.14 1.26
N SER A 147 4.69 -12.69 1.93
CA SER A 147 5.83 -11.89 2.43
C SER A 147 6.46 -11.05 1.30
N ALA A 148 6.41 -11.56 0.07
CA ALA A 148 6.82 -10.84 -1.13
C ALA A 148 5.95 -9.58 -1.41
N ALA A 149 4.62 -9.68 -1.30
CA ALA A 149 3.73 -8.52 -1.48
C ALA A 149 3.91 -7.49 -0.36
N ILE A 150 4.06 -7.94 0.89
CA ILE A 150 4.38 -7.05 2.02
C ILE A 150 5.71 -6.34 1.74
N SER A 151 6.77 -7.08 1.39
CA SER A 151 8.09 -6.51 1.13
C SER A 151 8.08 -5.50 -0.02
N LYS A 152 7.40 -5.80 -1.13
CA LYS A 152 7.29 -4.90 -2.29
C LYS A 152 6.54 -3.61 -1.97
N LEU A 153 5.54 -3.69 -1.10
CA LEU A 153 4.70 -2.57 -0.69
C LEU A 153 5.10 -2.02 0.68
N THR A 154 6.25 -2.38 1.24
CA THR A 154 6.70 -1.82 2.52
C THR A 154 7.29 -0.44 2.26
N PRO A 155 6.98 0.57 3.09
CA PRO A 155 7.57 1.89 2.97
C PRO A 155 9.12 1.82 2.96
N PRO A 156 9.82 2.59 2.11
CA PRO A 156 11.29 2.51 1.98
C PRO A 156 12.09 2.78 3.27
N ARG A 157 11.49 3.43 4.27
CA ARG A 157 12.10 3.62 5.60
C ARG A 157 11.90 2.41 6.51
N ALA A 158 10.79 1.70 6.36
CA ALA A 158 10.47 0.52 7.17
C ALA A 158 11.37 -0.68 6.81
N SER A 159 11.84 -0.77 5.56
CA SER A 159 12.81 -1.78 5.14
C SER A 159 14.24 -1.54 5.64
N GLN A 160 14.57 -0.32 6.09
CA GLN A 160 15.87 0.01 6.71
C GLN A 160 15.84 -0.20 8.23
N THR A 161 14.67 -0.12 8.86
CA THR A 161 14.42 -0.55 10.25
C THR A 161 14.01 -2.03 10.30
N GLY A 162 14.65 -2.90 9.53
CA GLY A 162 14.53 -4.34 9.77
C GLY A 162 15.32 -4.68 11.03
N GLU A 163 14.64 -5.07 12.12
CA GLU A 163 15.14 -5.55 13.44
C GLU A 163 16.30 -4.77 14.10
N ALA A 164 17.43 -4.58 13.41
CA ALA A 164 18.59 -3.79 13.82
C ALA A 164 18.25 -2.34 14.20
N GLY A 165 17.37 -1.67 13.44
CA GLY A 165 16.98 -0.28 13.75
C GLY A 165 16.09 -0.16 15.00
N LEU A 166 15.26 -1.17 15.27
CA LEU A 166 14.44 -1.24 16.49
C LEU A 166 15.31 -1.60 17.70
N TYR A 167 16.28 -2.52 17.55
CA TYR A 167 17.28 -2.81 18.58
C TYR A 167 18.17 -1.60 18.91
N GLN A 168 18.50 -0.77 17.93
CA GLN A 168 19.37 0.40 18.12
C GLN A 168 18.63 1.62 18.68
N ALA A 169 17.34 1.78 18.36
CA ALA A 169 16.47 2.83 18.90
C ALA A 169 15.95 2.50 20.31
N SER A 170 15.75 1.22 20.60
CA SER A 170 15.51 0.72 21.95
C SER A 170 16.83 0.80 22.70
N LYS A 171 17.15 1.91 23.39
CA LYS A 171 18.28 1.94 24.33
C LYS A 171 18.11 0.79 25.31
N PRO A 172 18.84 -0.34 25.21
CA PRO A 172 18.65 -1.43 26.13
C PRO A 172 19.39 -1.03 27.39
N GLU A 173 18.67 -0.60 28.42
CA GLU A 173 19.25 -0.53 29.77
C GLU A 173 19.44 -1.97 30.26
N LEU A 174 20.54 -2.62 29.91
CA LEU A 174 20.74 -4.03 30.25
C LEU A 174 22.11 -4.28 30.88
N ALA A 175 22.16 -4.05 32.20
CA ALA A 175 23.07 -4.78 33.10
C ALA A 175 22.96 -6.32 32.92
N GLY A 176 21.80 -6.81 32.44
CA GLY A 176 21.56 -8.22 32.12
C GLY A 176 22.29 -8.74 30.87
N GLU A 177 22.51 -7.92 29.83
CA GLU A 177 23.21 -8.34 28.61
C GLU A 177 24.71 -8.52 28.84
N ARG A 178 25.33 -7.69 29.69
CA ARG A 178 26.73 -7.91 30.12
C ARG A 178 26.90 -9.23 30.87
N LEU A 179 25.92 -9.65 31.66
CA LEU A 179 25.94 -10.93 32.35
C LEU A 179 25.84 -12.10 31.38
N ALA A 180 24.95 -12.01 30.37
CA ALA A 180 24.84 -13.04 29.33
C ALA A 180 26.12 -13.17 28.50
N LEU A 181 26.73 -12.06 28.09
CA LEU A 181 28.00 -12.06 27.37
C LEU A 181 29.17 -12.56 28.25
N SER A 182 29.17 -12.24 29.55
CA SER A 182 30.17 -12.77 30.48
C SER A 182 30.06 -14.28 30.66
N TYR A 183 28.83 -14.81 30.67
CA TYR A 183 28.59 -16.24 30.79
C TYR A 183 29.04 -17.00 29.53
N VAL A 184 28.75 -16.46 28.34
CA VAL A 184 29.20 -17.04 27.06
C VAL A 184 30.73 -17.03 26.94
N ASN A 185 31.39 -15.94 27.32
CA ASN A 185 32.86 -15.88 27.33
C ASN A 185 33.48 -16.84 28.35
N ALA A 186 32.86 -17.02 29.52
CA ALA A 186 33.32 -17.98 30.51
C ALA A 186 33.18 -19.44 30.03
N ILE A 187 32.15 -19.76 29.24
CA ILE A 187 32.00 -21.07 28.62
C ILE A 187 33.07 -21.32 27.55
N LEU A 188 33.36 -20.30 26.71
CA LEU A 188 34.40 -20.38 25.68
C LEU A 188 35.82 -20.51 26.27
N GLN A 189 36.12 -19.81 27.36
CA GLN A 189 37.41 -19.97 28.06
C GLN A 189 37.55 -21.34 28.73
N LYS A 190 36.45 -21.91 29.24
CA LYS A 190 36.48 -23.23 29.87
C LYS A 190 36.67 -24.38 28.87
N SER A 191 36.36 -24.16 27.59
CA SER A 191 36.64 -25.13 26.52
C SER A 191 38.09 -25.12 26.04
N ASP A 192 38.81 -24.00 26.17
CA ASP A 192 40.23 -23.91 25.76
C ASP A 192 41.20 -24.48 26.81
N ASP A 193 40.79 -24.56 28.09
CA ASP A 193 41.62 -25.09 29.19
C ASP A 193 41.59 -26.64 29.30
N ALA A 194 40.91 -27.33 28.39
CA ALA A 194 40.77 -28.80 28.36
C ALA A 194 41.62 -29.49 27.28
N SER A 195 42.78 -28.91 26.94
CA SER A 195 43.81 -29.59 26.14
C SER A 195 44.95 -30.06 27.05
N PRO A 196 45.04 -31.36 27.42
CA PRO A 196 46.20 -31.84 28.12
C PRO A 196 47.41 -31.86 27.17
N LEU A 197 48.44 -31.12 27.56
CA LEU A 197 49.80 -31.28 27.10
C LEU A 197 50.24 -32.74 27.27
N LEU A 198 50.59 -33.43 26.19
CA LEU A 198 51.53 -34.55 26.24
C LEU A 198 52.63 -34.33 25.21
N HIS A 199 53.79 -33.96 25.76
CA HIS A 199 55.07 -33.73 25.09
C HIS A 199 55.90 -35.03 25.17
N GLN A 200 56.64 -35.31 24.09
CA GLN A 200 57.91 -36.04 24.02
C GLN A 200 58.04 -37.45 24.64
N ARG A 201 58.29 -38.44 23.78
CA ARG A 201 59.65 -38.98 23.54
C ARG A 201 59.71 -39.79 22.25
#